data_AF-A0A7Y6EUX2-F1
#
_entry.id   AF-A0A7Y6EUX2-F1
#
_cell.length_a   1.000
_cell.length_b   1.000
_cell.length_c   1.000
_cell.angle_alpha   90.00
_cell.angle_beta   90.00
_cell.angle_gamma   90.00
#
_symmetry.space_group_name_H-M   'P 1'
#
loop_
_entity.id
_entity.type
_entity.pdbx_description
1 polymer ?
#
loop_
_entity_poly.entity_id
_entity_poly.type
_entity_poly.pdbx_seq_one_letter_code
_entity_poly.pdbx_strand_id
1 'polypeptide(L)'
;MQEPAAKSHKGIIDRFELLEKYVREEVAKRVYDNTKKNYTIDELAQLYDKSTDDLILDAVRREGLVFVGGKLYIAITEDELGYVVGLEAYFKRPDGEWVVKKNQSAAMPLNIMLLDSRNELKRLKQIDFELTEPEAGGGMHV
;
A
#
# COMPACT_ATOMS: atom_id res chain seq x y z
N MET A 1 -9.20 7.68 47.24
CA MET A 1 -8.13 7.94 46.26
C MET A 1 -8.40 7.06 45.06
N GLN A 2 -8.43 7.66 43.87
CA GLN A 2 -8.77 7.00 42.61
C GLN A 2 -7.53 6.31 42.02
N GLU A 3 -7.71 5.09 41.50
CA GLU A 3 -6.85 4.55 40.44
C GLU A 3 -7.72 4.42 39.18
N PRO A 4 -7.35 5.03 38.04
CA PRO A 4 -8.05 4.80 36.80
C PRO A 4 -7.55 3.50 36.16
N ALA A 5 -8.48 2.57 35.93
CA ALA A 5 -8.25 1.37 35.14
C ALA A 5 -7.88 1.77 33.71
N ALA A 6 -6.64 1.44 33.31
CA ALA A 6 -6.17 1.57 31.94
C ALA A 6 -7.04 0.70 31.02
N LYS A 7 -7.90 1.34 30.22
CA LYS A 7 -8.67 0.66 29.18
C LYS A 7 -7.71 0.20 28.08
N SER A 8 -7.61 -1.12 27.99
CA SER A 8 -6.86 -1.90 27.00
C SER A 8 -7.04 -1.37 25.57
N HIS A 9 -5.94 -0.89 24.97
CA HIS A 9 -5.84 -0.45 23.57
C HIS A 9 -5.71 -1.63 22.58
N LYS A 10 -6.02 -2.86 23.02
CA LYS A 10 -5.74 -4.09 22.28
C LYS A 10 -6.67 -4.34 21.07
N GLY A 11 -7.82 -3.66 21.00
CA GLY A 11 -8.83 -3.92 19.96
C GLY A 11 -8.60 -3.26 18.60
N ILE A 12 -7.74 -2.23 18.52
CA ILE A 12 -7.47 -1.49 17.26
C ILE A 12 -6.30 -2.14 16.50
N ILE A 13 -5.27 -2.58 17.23
CA ILE A 13 -4.06 -3.18 16.66
C ILE A 13 -4.38 -4.52 15.96
N ASP A 14 -5.16 -5.38 16.60
CA ASP A 14 -5.57 -6.68 16.02
C ASP A 14 -6.36 -6.56 14.70
N ARG A 15 -7.00 -5.41 14.45
CA ARG A 15 -7.83 -5.21 13.25
C ARG A 15 -7.04 -4.67 12.07
N PHE A 16 -5.98 -3.91 12.32
CA PHE A 16 -5.06 -3.44 11.28
C PHE A 16 -4.29 -4.63 10.69
N GLU A 17 -3.81 -5.54 11.54
CA GLU A 17 -3.18 -6.80 11.12
C GLU A 17 -4.15 -7.68 10.31
N LEU A 18 -5.45 -7.68 10.66
CA LEU A 18 -6.49 -8.40 9.93
C LEU A 18 -6.74 -7.80 8.53
N LEU A 19 -6.74 -6.47 8.42
CA LEU A 19 -6.87 -5.74 7.16
C LEU A 19 -5.65 -5.97 6.27
N GLU A 20 -4.43 -5.89 6.82
CA GLU A 20 -3.20 -6.22 6.10
C GLU A 20 -3.23 -7.65 5.56
N LYS A 21 -3.65 -8.61 6.38
CA LYS A 21 -3.78 -10.00 5.97
C LYS A 21 -4.84 -10.17 4.86
N TYR A 22 -6.01 -9.54 5.00
CA TYR A 22 -7.07 -9.62 4.01
C TYR A 22 -6.67 -9.00 2.66
N VAL A 23 -5.99 -7.84 2.68
CA VAL A 23 -5.43 -7.20 1.48
C VAL A 23 -4.38 -8.11 0.84
N ARG A 24 -3.47 -8.68 1.62
CA ARG A 24 -2.46 -9.63 1.13
C ARG A 24 -3.10 -10.85 0.45
N GLU A 25 -4.13 -11.45 1.07
CA GLU A 25 -4.79 -12.66 0.57
C GLU A 25 -5.64 -12.40 -0.69
N GLU A 26 -6.40 -11.30 -0.73
CA GLU A 26 -7.23 -10.95 -1.89
C GLU A 26 -6.38 -10.54 -3.10
N VAL A 27 -5.30 -9.78 -2.89
CA VAL A 27 -4.37 -9.40 -3.96
C VAL A 27 -3.61 -10.63 -4.47
N ALA A 28 -3.13 -11.50 -3.58
CA ALA A 28 -2.45 -12.74 -3.98
C ALA A 28 -3.37 -13.66 -4.81
N LYS A 29 -4.65 -13.80 -4.44
CA LYS A 29 -5.64 -14.56 -5.23
C LYS A 29 -5.87 -13.95 -6.61
N ARG A 30 -6.06 -12.62 -6.69
CA ARG A 30 -6.30 -11.93 -7.97
C ARG A 30 -5.09 -12.00 -8.91
N VAL A 31 -3.88 -12.08 -8.37
CA VAL A 31 -2.66 -12.23 -9.18
C VAL A 31 -2.44 -13.69 -9.59
N TYR A 32 -2.73 -14.67 -8.73
CA TYR A 32 -2.58 -16.09 -9.05
C TYR A 32 -3.51 -16.56 -10.18
N ASP A 33 -4.76 -16.10 -10.22
CA ASP A 33 -5.71 -16.41 -11.31
C ASP A 33 -5.37 -15.74 -12.65
N ASN A 34 -4.39 -14.83 -12.69
CA ASN A 34 -4.03 -14.03 -13.85
C ASN A 34 -2.68 -14.39 -14.49
N THR A 35 -2.21 -15.64 -14.38
CA THR A 35 -1.00 -16.14 -15.08
C THR A 35 -1.01 -16.04 -16.62
N LYS A 36 -2.07 -15.45 -17.21
CA LYS A 36 -2.16 -15.07 -18.64
C LYS A 36 -2.17 -13.55 -18.90
N LYS A 37 -2.19 -12.70 -17.88
CA LYS A 37 -2.17 -11.24 -18.05
C LYS A 37 -0.74 -10.75 -17.91
N ASN A 38 -0.30 -9.97 -18.89
CA ASN A 38 0.98 -9.28 -18.88
C ASN A 38 0.71 -7.81 -18.57
N TYR A 39 0.93 -7.41 -17.32
CA TYR A 39 0.70 -6.04 -16.88
C TYR A 39 1.90 -5.15 -17.22
N THR A 40 1.64 -3.88 -17.56
CA THR A 40 2.66 -2.82 -17.44
C THR A 40 2.91 -2.48 -15.96
N ILE A 41 3.95 -1.70 -15.67
CA ILE A 41 4.20 -1.21 -14.30
C ILE A 41 3.05 -0.30 -13.85
N ASP A 42 2.56 0.58 -14.74
CA ASP A 42 1.44 1.48 -14.45
C ASP A 42 0.14 0.72 -14.18
N GLU A 43 -0.17 -0.30 -14.97
CA GLU A 43 -1.35 -1.14 -14.75
C GLU A 43 -1.24 -1.90 -13.42
N LEU A 44 -0.04 -2.33 -13.02
CA LEU A 44 0.17 -2.91 -11.70
C LEU A 44 -0.07 -1.88 -10.59
N ALA A 45 0.43 -0.65 -10.73
CA ALA A 45 0.18 0.41 -9.75
C ALA A 45 -1.33 0.68 -9.59
N GLN A 46 -2.07 0.72 -10.70
CA GLN A 46 -3.53 0.91 -10.71
C GLN A 46 -4.31 -0.19 -9.98
N LEU A 47 -3.77 -1.42 -9.87
CA LEU A 47 -4.42 -2.48 -9.08
C LEU A 47 -4.48 -2.15 -7.58
N TYR A 48 -3.59 -1.29 -7.09
CA TYR A 48 -3.49 -0.89 -5.69
C TYR A 48 -4.15 0.45 -5.38
N ASP A 49 -4.68 1.13 -6.40
CA ASP A 49 -5.27 2.46 -6.32
C ASP A 49 -6.36 2.53 -5.23
N LYS A 50 -7.41 1.72 -5.40
CA LYS A 50 -8.51 1.65 -4.43
C LYS A 50 -8.05 1.32 -3.01
N SER A 51 -7.15 0.35 -2.84
CA SER A 51 -6.66 -0.01 -1.50
C SER A 51 -5.83 1.08 -0.85
N THR A 52 -5.15 1.89 -1.66
CA THR A 52 -4.38 3.05 -1.21
C THR A 52 -5.32 4.16 -0.76
N ASP A 53 -6.34 4.47 -1.56
CA ASP A 53 -7.41 5.41 -1.21
C ASP A 53 -8.11 5.01 0.08
N ASP A 54 -8.51 3.75 0.19
CA ASP A 54 -9.18 3.24 1.39
C ASP A 54 -8.29 3.41 2.63
N LEU A 55 -6.98 3.18 2.52
CA LEU A 55 -6.02 3.38 3.62
C LEU A 55 -5.88 4.85 4.01
N ILE A 56 -5.76 5.75 3.03
CA ILE A 56 -5.64 7.20 3.28
C ILE A 56 -6.93 7.72 3.93
N LEU A 57 -8.09 7.35 3.37
CA LEU A 57 -9.39 7.77 3.90
C LEU A 57 -9.65 7.23 5.29
N ASP A 58 -9.23 6.00 5.61
CA ASP A 58 -9.36 5.44 6.95
C ASP A 58 -8.52 6.23 7.97
N ALA A 59 -7.26 6.54 7.62
CA ALA A 59 -6.36 7.34 8.43
C ALA A 59 -6.92 8.76 8.67
N VAL A 60 -7.46 9.40 7.64
CA VAL A 60 -8.04 10.75 7.76
C VAL A 60 -9.33 10.73 8.59
N ARG A 61 -10.28 9.85 8.26
CA ARG A 61 -11.63 9.88 8.83
C ARG A 61 -11.72 9.23 10.20
N ARG A 62 -10.97 8.16 10.46
CA ARG A 62 -11.06 7.39 11.71
C ARG A 62 -10.00 7.76 12.73
N GLU A 63 -8.79 8.08 12.26
CA GLU A 63 -7.66 8.42 13.15
C GLU A 63 -7.48 9.93 13.32
N GLY A 64 -8.20 10.75 12.54
CA GLY A 64 -8.14 12.21 12.61
C GLY A 64 -6.80 12.76 12.12
N LEU A 65 -6.15 12.04 11.21
CA LEU A 65 -4.87 12.44 10.63
C LEU A 65 -5.07 13.36 9.42
N VAL A 66 -4.09 14.21 9.16
CA VAL A 66 -4.00 15.04 7.95
C VAL A 66 -3.03 14.37 6.98
N PHE A 67 -3.51 13.98 5.81
CA PHE A 67 -2.63 13.41 4.78
C PHE A 67 -1.73 14.52 4.21
N VAL A 68 -0.45 14.22 4.04
CA VAL A 68 0.56 15.17 3.54
C VAL A 68 1.14 14.74 2.19
N GLY A 69 1.12 13.44 1.90
CA GLY A 69 1.66 12.87 0.68
C GLY A 69 2.14 11.45 0.91
N GLY A 70 2.70 10.83 -0.11
CA GLY A 70 3.23 9.48 0.01
C GLY A 70 3.72 8.94 -1.31
N LYS A 71 4.06 7.67 -1.29
CA LYS A 71 4.41 6.93 -2.50
C LYS A 71 3.89 5.51 -2.48
N LEU A 72 3.46 5.02 -3.63
CA LEU A 72 3.43 3.61 -3.94
C LEU A 72 4.76 3.29 -4.64
N TYR A 73 5.37 2.15 -4.34
CA TYR A 73 6.58 1.72 -5.03
C TYR A 73 6.45 0.27 -5.49
N ILE A 74 7.00 0.00 -6.66
CA ILE A 74 7.18 -1.35 -7.18
C ILE A 74 8.69 -1.60 -7.19
N ALA A 75 9.15 -2.56 -6.40
CA ALA A 75 10.57 -2.86 -6.25
C ALA A 75 10.86 -4.31 -6.60
N ILE A 76 12.02 -4.56 -7.20
CA ILE A 76 12.51 -5.92 -7.40
C ILE A 76 13.02 -6.50 -6.07
N THR A 77 12.84 -7.79 -5.85
CA THR A 77 13.40 -8.48 -4.68
C THR A 77 14.92 -8.57 -4.79
N GLU A 78 15.62 -8.71 -3.65
CA GLU A 78 17.08 -8.79 -3.61
C GLU A 78 17.66 -9.95 -4.43
N ASP A 79 16.93 -11.07 -4.51
CA ASP A 79 17.29 -12.24 -5.32
C ASP A 79 16.93 -12.08 -6.81
N GLU A 80 16.29 -10.98 -7.19
CA GLU A 80 15.79 -10.66 -8.53
C GLU A 80 14.82 -11.69 -9.14
N LEU A 81 14.25 -12.57 -8.32
CA LEU A 81 13.30 -13.59 -8.76
C LEU A 81 11.86 -13.09 -8.74
N GLY A 82 11.58 -12.04 -7.98
CA GLY A 82 10.25 -11.48 -7.80
C GLY A 82 10.25 -9.97 -7.71
N TYR A 83 9.06 -9.43 -7.42
CA TYR A 83 8.88 -8.03 -7.09
C TYR A 83 7.95 -7.89 -5.89
N VAL A 84 7.98 -6.73 -5.25
CA VAL A 84 7.04 -6.34 -4.19
C VAL A 84 6.38 -5.03 -4.58
N VAL A 85 5.15 -4.83 -4.11
CA VAL A 85 4.50 -3.53 -4.13
C VAL A 85 4.41 -3.05 -2.70
N GLY A 86 4.94 -1.87 -2.44
CA GLY A 86 4.84 -1.24 -1.14
C GLY A 86 4.25 0.15 -1.22
N LEU A 87 3.84 0.64 -0.06
CA LEU A 87 3.17 1.91 0.15
C LEU A 87 3.83 2.59 1.34
N GLU A 88 4.12 3.87 1.21
CA GLU A 88 4.50 4.75 2.31
C GLU A 88 3.63 6.01 2.26
N ALA A 89 2.73 6.17 3.22
CA ALA A 89 1.86 7.33 3.34
C ALA A 89 2.24 8.15 4.57
N TYR A 90 2.43 9.46 4.35
CA TYR A 90 2.85 10.42 5.35
C TYR A 90 1.67 11.26 5.81
N PHE A 91 1.51 11.33 7.12
CA PHE A 91 0.43 12.05 7.77
C PHE A 91 0.97 12.94 8.89
N LYS A 92 0.18 13.94 9.28
CA LYS A 92 0.36 14.70 10.51
C LYS A 92 -0.84 14.54 11.43
N ARG A 93 -0.57 14.46 12.72
CA ARG A 93 -1.58 14.65 13.76
C ARG A 93 -1.92 16.14 13.91
N PRO A 94 -3.07 16.48 14.54
CA PRO A 94 -3.43 17.86 14.83
C PRO A 94 -2.41 18.63 15.69
N ASP A 95 -1.63 17.91 16.51
CA ASP A 95 -0.54 18.48 17.33
C ASP A 95 0.76 18.70 16.55
N GLY A 96 0.80 18.32 15.26
CA GLY A 96 1.96 18.46 14.39
C GLY A 96 2.91 17.26 14.38
N GLU A 97 2.64 16.20 15.16
CA GLU A 97 3.44 14.97 15.12
C GLU A 97 3.29 14.25 13.77
N TRP A 98 4.40 13.76 13.23
CA TRP A 98 4.41 12.97 12.00
C TRP A 98 4.03 11.52 12.26
N VAL A 99 3.15 10.98 11.42
CA VAL A 99 2.75 9.58 11.41
C VAL A 99 3.02 9.02 10.02
N VAL A 100 3.78 7.92 9.96
CA VAL A 100 4.06 7.23 8.70
C VAL A 100 3.38 5.87 8.72
N LYS A 101 2.52 5.61 7.74
CA LYS A 101 1.94 4.29 7.53
C LYS A 101 2.65 3.64 6.37
N LYS A 102 3.19 2.44 6.60
CA LYS A 102 3.89 1.66 5.58
C LYS A 102 3.28 0.28 5.47
N ASN A 103 3.16 -0.23 4.25
CA ASN A 103 2.79 -1.62 4.00
C ASN A 103 3.57 -2.14 2.80
N GLN A 104 3.75 -3.45 2.74
CA GLN A 104 4.40 -4.13 1.63
C GLN A 104 3.72 -5.47 1.37
N SER A 105 3.52 -5.79 0.08
CA SER A 105 3.01 -7.08 -0.35
C SER A 105 4.01 -8.21 -0.04
N ALA A 106 3.53 -9.45 -0.17
CA ALA A 106 4.43 -10.58 -0.37
C ALA A 106 5.18 -10.43 -1.71
N ALA A 107 6.29 -11.15 -1.85
CA ALA A 107 6.98 -11.26 -3.12
C ALA A 107 6.09 -11.94 -4.16
N MET A 108 5.98 -11.31 -5.33
CA MET A 108 5.16 -11.73 -6.45
C MET A 108 6.06 -12.10 -7.63
N PRO A 109 5.67 -13.06 -8.48
CA PRO A 109 6.52 -13.52 -9.56
C PRO A 109 6.57 -12.48 -10.69
N LEU A 110 7.75 -12.24 -11.25
CA LEU A 110 7.94 -11.24 -12.32
C LEU A 110 7.20 -11.59 -13.62
N ASN A 111 6.86 -12.86 -13.85
CA ASN A 111 6.28 -13.34 -15.10
C ASN A 111 4.86 -12.83 -15.39
N ILE A 112 4.22 -12.15 -14.43
CA ILE A 112 2.94 -11.46 -14.63
C ILE A 112 3.09 -10.09 -15.32
N MET A 113 4.32 -9.58 -15.42
CA MET A 113 4.63 -8.31 -16.06
C MET A 113 5.03 -8.54 -17.53
N LEU A 114 4.79 -7.53 -18.37
CA LEU A 114 5.36 -7.44 -19.71
C LEU A 114 6.90 -7.54 -19.67
N LEU A 115 7.50 -8.04 -20.77
CA LEU A 115 8.96 -8.18 -20.84
C LEU A 115 9.69 -6.84 -20.63
N ASP A 116 9.21 -5.78 -21.28
CA ASP A 116 9.83 -4.46 -21.17
C ASP A 116 9.70 -3.90 -19.75
N SER A 117 8.53 -4.06 -19.13
CA SER A 117 8.29 -3.71 -17.72
C SER A 117 9.20 -4.47 -16.74
N ARG A 118 9.42 -5.77 -16.97
CA ARG A 118 10.38 -6.56 -16.18
C ARG A 118 11.80 -6.03 -16.33
N ASN A 119 12.21 -5.74 -17.56
CA ASN A 119 13.54 -5.25 -17.87
C ASN A 119 13.77 -3.86 -17.26
N GLU A 120 12.76 -3.00 -17.34
CA GLU A 120 12.77 -1.67 -16.73
C GLU A 120 12.88 -1.77 -15.21
N LEU A 121 12.04 -2.57 -14.56
CA LEU A 121 12.10 -2.77 -13.11
C LEU A 121 13.43 -3.39 -12.67
N LYS A 122 13.97 -4.34 -13.43
CA LYS A 122 15.30 -4.92 -13.18
C LYS A 122 16.43 -3.89 -13.27
N ARG A 123 16.31 -2.95 -14.21
CA ARG A 123 17.29 -1.88 -14.43
C ARG A 123 17.20 -0.82 -13.34
N LEU A 124 16.00 -0.35 -13.03
CA LEU A 124 15.76 0.73 -12.08
C LEU A 124 15.75 0.25 -10.62
N LYS A 125 15.57 -1.05 -10.39
CA LYS A 125 15.38 -1.73 -9.09
C LYS A 125 14.12 -1.34 -8.34
N GLN A 126 13.68 -0.10 -8.50
CA GLN A 126 12.48 0.42 -7.90
C GLN A 126 11.89 1.53 -8.77
N ILE A 127 10.57 1.59 -8.82
CA ILE A 127 9.80 2.63 -9.49
C ILE A 127 8.78 3.17 -8.49
N ASP A 128 8.80 4.47 -8.30
CA ASP A 128 7.98 5.17 -7.31
C ASP A 128 6.88 5.96 -8.03
N PHE A 129 5.66 5.86 -7.51
CA PHE A 129 4.47 6.60 -7.91
C PHE A 129 4.07 7.52 -6.76
N GLU A 130 3.84 8.79 -7.05
CA GLU A 130 3.42 9.75 -6.03
C GLU A 130 1.97 9.52 -5.63
N LEU A 131 1.70 9.56 -4.32
CA LEU A 131 0.34 9.56 -3.80
C LEU A 131 -0.12 10.99 -3.60
N THR A 132 -1.26 11.31 -4.19
CA THR A 132 -1.99 12.55 -3.93
C THR A 132 -3.15 12.30 -2.95
N GLU A 133 -3.93 13.31 -2.61
CA GLU A 133 -5.07 13.14 -1.71
C GLU A 133 -6.27 12.60 -2.51
N PRO A 134 -7.01 11.59 -2.02
CA PRO A 134 -8.14 11.04 -2.76
C PRO A 134 -9.24 12.08 -2.91
N GLU A 135 -9.64 12.40 -4.14
CA GLU A 135 -10.77 13.30 -4.38
C GLU A 135 -12.05 12.70 -3.79
N ALA A 136 -12.95 13.53 -3.28
CA ALA A 136 -14.23 13.10 -2.69
C ALA A 136 -15.18 12.36 -3.66
N GLY A 137 -14.74 12.08 -4.90
CA GLY A 137 -15.39 11.30 -5.94
C GLY A 137 -14.68 10.00 -6.36
N GLY A 138 -13.59 9.59 -5.71
CA GLY A 138 -12.94 8.29 -5.93
C GLY A 138 -12.15 8.18 -7.23
N GLY A 139 -11.31 9.18 -7.50
CA GLY A 139 -10.31 9.10 -8.56
C GLY A 139 -9.03 9.77 -8.09
N MET A 140 -7.94 9.01 -8.08
CA MET A 140 -6.61 9.56 -8.03
C MET A 140 -5.79 9.00 -9.18
N HIS A 141 -5.04 9.89 -9.83
CA HIS A 141 -4.20 9.59 -10.98
C HIS A 141 -2.79 9.26 -10.50
N VAL A 142 -2.46 7.96 -10.49
CA VAL A 142 -1.07 7.47 -10.59
C VAL A 142 -0.52 7.69 -11.99
#